data_AF-A0A1A8R1U2-F1
#
_entry.id   AF-A0A1A8R1U2-F1
#
_cell.length_a   1.000
_cell.length_b   1.000
_cell.length_c   1.000
_cell.angle_alpha   90.00
_cell.angle_beta   90.00
_cell.angle_gamma   90.00
#
_symmetry.space_group_name_H-M   'P 1'
#
loop_
_entity.id
_entity.type
_entity.pdbx_description
1 polymer ?
#
loop_
_entity_poly.entity_id
_entity_poly.type
_entity_poly.pdbx_seq_one_letter_code
_entity_poly.pdbx_strand_id
1 'polypeptide(L)'
;KQIGVCMTSCPPGFHGNRSPERSTCTKCRSECDSCFTKNFCTRCRTGFYLHLGKCQESCPDGMVHSDAQRECVPGCPAECESCVNSESCTRCRPGLYQLSGRCYHVCPDDYEPNDELMECTPQVHCEVGEWSEWSPCSKSGRTCGFKRGQETRTRQVLQYPSPFGKPCPDISE
;
A
#
# COMPACT_ATOMS: atom_id res chain seq x y z
N LYS A 1 0.59 58.85 22.10
CA LYS A 1 -0.04 58.81 20.77
C LYS A 1 0.58 57.67 19.97
N GLN A 2 -0.15 56.59 19.68
CA GLN A 2 0.30 55.62 18.68
C GLN A 2 -0.01 56.21 17.30
N ILE A 3 1.04 56.49 16.53
CA ILE A 3 0.94 56.90 15.12
C ILE A 3 0.99 55.59 14.33
N GLY A 4 -0.10 55.23 13.65
CA GLY A 4 -0.18 54.01 12.87
C GLY A 4 -0.74 54.30 11.48
N VAL A 5 -0.16 53.66 10.47
CA VAL A 5 -0.67 53.68 9.09
C VAL A 5 -1.74 52.58 8.98
N CYS A 6 -2.92 52.93 8.47
CA CYS A 6 -3.97 51.95 8.24
C CYS A 6 -3.61 51.10 7.02
N MET A 7 -3.53 49.78 7.18
CA MET A 7 -3.20 48.85 6.10
C MET A 7 -4.44 48.06 5.68
N THR A 8 -4.52 47.71 4.39
CA THR A 8 -5.61 46.89 3.82
C THR A 8 -5.54 45.42 4.25
N SER A 9 -4.36 44.97 4.68
CA SER A 9 -4.10 43.64 5.22
C SER A 9 -3.05 43.71 6.33
N CYS A 10 -3.06 42.74 7.24
CA CYS A 10 -2.05 42.68 8.29
C CYS A 10 -0.71 42.22 7.70
N PRO A 11 0.42 42.73 8.21
CA PRO A 11 1.75 42.31 7.77
C PRO A 11 2.00 40.83 8.10
N PRO A 12 2.98 40.18 7.45
CA PRO A 12 3.36 38.79 7.74
C PRO A 12 3.61 38.55 9.24
N GLY A 13 3.15 37.42 9.76
CA GLY A 13 3.20 37.10 11.19
C GLY A 13 2.12 37.78 12.04
N PHE A 14 1.13 38.45 11.44
CA PHE A 14 -0.04 39.00 12.13
C PHE A 14 -1.34 38.53 11.49
N HIS A 15 -2.35 38.26 12.31
CA HIS A 15 -3.72 37.99 11.85
C HIS A 15 -4.64 39.18 12.16
N GLY A 16 -5.63 39.41 11.30
CA GLY A 16 -6.59 40.50 11.46
C GLY A 16 -7.78 40.12 12.32
N ASN A 17 -8.05 40.89 13.37
CA ASN A 17 -9.30 40.85 14.11
C ASN A 17 -10.17 42.02 13.63
N ARG A 18 -11.20 41.72 12.84
CA ARG A 18 -12.15 42.72 12.32
C ARG A 18 -13.32 42.85 13.28
N SER A 19 -13.55 44.05 13.78
CA SER A 19 -14.74 44.42 14.54
C SER A 19 -15.39 45.65 13.91
N PRO A 20 -16.71 45.86 14.08
CA PRO A 20 -17.43 46.99 13.47
C PRO A 20 -16.81 48.35 13.82
N GLU A 21 -16.22 48.45 15.01
CA GLU A 21 -15.65 49.69 15.54
C GLU A 21 -14.16 49.85 15.22
N ARG A 22 -13.42 48.73 15.14
CA ARG A 22 -11.97 48.76 14.93
C ARG A 22 -11.47 47.43 14.37
N SER A 23 -10.69 47.50 13.30
CA SER A 23 -9.88 46.37 12.85
C SER A 23 -8.47 46.49 13.43
N THR A 24 -7.95 45.41 14.00
CA THR A 24 -6.62 45.37 14.61
C THR A 24 -5.83 44.16 14.12
N CYS A 25 -4.52 44.31 14.02
CA CYS A 25 -3.61 43.22 13.68
C CYS A 25 -2.98 42.66 14.96
N THR A 26 -3.19 41.38 15.22
CA THR A 26 -2.64 40.69 16.39
C THR A 26 -1.52 39.75 15.95
N LYS A 27 -0.39 39.78 16.66
CA LYS A 27 0.78 38.96 16.33
C LYS A 27 0.44 37.47 16.51
N CYS A 28 0.87 36.66 15.56
CA CYS A 28 0.85 35.20 15.65
C CYS A 28 1.77 34.71 16.77
N ARG A 29 1.62 33.43 17.15
CA ARG A 29 2.54 32.76 18.07
C ARG A 29 3.96 32.66 17.49
N SER A 30 4.95 32.51 18.37
CA SER A 30 6.38 32.47 18.03
C SER A 30 6.75 31.30 17.13
N GLU A 31 6.00 30.22 17.15
CA GLU A 31 6.30 29.02 16.36
C GLU A 31 5.74 29.13 14.93
N CYS A 32 4.96 30.19 14.67
CA CYS A 32 4.21 30.38 13.44
C CYS A 32 4.76 31.52 12.61
N ASP A 33 4.85 31.27 11.30
CA ASP A 33 5.19 32.26 10.28
C ASP A 33 3.92 32.99 9.81
N SER A 34 2.82 32.24 9.65
CA SER A 34 1.50 32.79 9.39
C SER A 34 0.41 32.03 10.17
N CYS A 35 -0.67 32.75 10.50
CA CYS A 35 -1.76 32.20 11.28
C CYS A 35 -3.11 32.81 10.88
N PHE A 36 -4.16 32.01 11.01
CA PHE A 36 -5.55 32.44 10.85
C PHE A 36 -6.09 33.08 12.13
N THR A 37 -5.73 32.50 13.28
CA THR A 37 -5.95 33.08 14.61
C THR A 37 -4.68 32.91 15.44
N LYS A 38 -4.60 33.59 16.59
CA LYS A 38 -3.49 33.44 17.55
C LYS A 38 -3.14 31.96 17.88
N ASN A 39 -4.12 31.04 17.82
CA ASN A 39 -3.92 29.62 18.13
C ASN A 39 -3.98 28.69 16.91
N PHE A 40 -4.34 29.20 15.72
CA PHE A 40 -4.47 28.41 14.51
C PHE A 40 -3.50 28.91 13.46
N CYS A 41 -2.40 28.20 13.31
CA CYS A 41 -1.33 28.51 12.38
C CYS A 41 -1.56 27.83 11.04
N THR A 42 -1.19 28.55 9.97
CA THR A 42 -1.29 28.08 8.59
C THR A 42 0.09 27.80 8.00
N ARG A 43 1.15 28.36 8.59
CA ARG A 43 2.53 28.03 8.27
C ARG A 43 3.41 28.11 9.49
N CYS A 44 4.22 27.08 9.70
CA CYS A 44 5.19 27.02 10.78
C CYS A 44 6.54 27.62 10.37
N ARG A 45 7.28 28.14 11.36
CA ARG A 45 8.67 28.51 11.16
C ARG A 45 9.54 27.28 10.91
N THR A 46 10.70 27.50 10.32
CA THR A 46 11.73 26.48 10.16
C THR A 46 12.06 25.82 11.50
N GLY A 47 12.11 24.49 11.53
CA GLY A 47 12.29 23.70 12.76
C GLY A 47 10.98 23.31 13.46
N PHE A 48 9.83 23.82 13.01
CA PHE A 48 8.51 23.43 13.52
C PHE A 48 7.67 22.82 12.40
N TYR A 49 6.84 21.84 12.78
CA TYR A 49 5.99 21.09 11.88
C TYR A 49 4.52 21.32 12.23
N LEU A 50 3.69 21.53 11.21
CA LEU A 50 2.26 21.80 11.37
C LEU A 50 1.50 20.51 11.69
N HIS A 51 0.67 20.54 12.73
CA HIS A 51 -0.25 19.48 13.09
C HIS A 51 -1.54 20.08 13.67
N LEU A 52 -2.68 19.85 13.01
CA LEU A 52 -4.01 20.35 13.44
C LEU A 52 -4.02 21.86 13.77
N GLY A 53 -3.33 22.66 12.95
CA GLY A 53 -3.24 24.11 13.13
C GLY A 53 -2.27 24.56 14.24
N LYS A 54 -1.46 23.67 14.81
CA LYS A 54 -0.41 24.00 15.78
C LYS A 54 0.97 23.67 15.21
N CYS A 55 1.95 24.50 15.54
CA CYS A 55 3.34 24.28 15.17
C CYS A 55 4.10 23.69 16.35
N GLN A 56 4.79 22.57 16.14
CA GLN A 56 5.52 21.84 17.18
C GLN A 56 6.85 21.29 16.66
N GLU A 57 7.83 21.13 17.55
CA GLU A 57 9.16 20.62 17.20
C GLU A 57 9.17 19.09 17.00
N SER A 58 8.33 18.37 17.74
CA SER A 58 8.19 16.90 17.66
C SER A 58 6.76 16.52 17.30
N CYS A 59 6.59 15.56 16.38
CA CYS A 59 5.27 15.05 16.03
C CYS A 59 4.72 14.10 17.11
N PRO A 60 3.39 13.96 17.24
CA PRO A 60 2.78 13.06 18.20
C PRO A 60 3.01 11.60 17.79
N ASP A 61 2.72 10.67 18.69
CA ASP A 61 2.93 9.23 18.45
C ASP A 61 2.28 8.75 17.14
N GLY A 62 3.04 8.00 16.34
CA GLY A 62 2.60 7.46 15.06
C GLY A 62 2.73 8.42 13.86
N MET A 63 3.25 9.64 14.07
CA MET A 63 3.53 10.59 12.99
C MET A 63 5.02 10.89 12.85
N VAL A 64 5.41 11.26 11.64
CA VAL A 64 6.79 11.62 11.28
C VAL A 64 6.85 13.02 10.69
N HIS A 65 8.06 13.59 10.73
CA HIS A 65 8.36 14.88 10.13
C HIS A 65 8.43 14.76 8.61
N SER A 66 7.62 15.52 7.88
CA SER A 66 7.78 15.70 6.44
C SER A 66 8.45 17.04 6.17
N ASP A 67 9.73 17.02 5.78
CA ASP A 67 10.46 18.25 5.44
C ASP A 67 9.94 18.91 4.16
N ALA A 68 9.40 18.11 3.22
CA ALA A 68 8.82 18.60 1.98
C ALA A 68 7.56 19.46 2.23
N GLN A 69 6.72 19.03 3.17
CA GLN A 69 5.45 19.71 3.50
C GLN A 69 5.59 20.64 4.71
N ARG A 70 6.60 20.43 5.57
CA ARG A 70 6.75 21.04 6.92
C ARG A 70 5.55 20.77 7.82
N GLU A 71 5.05 19.55 7.74
CA GLU A 71 3.89 19.09 8.50
C GLU A 71 4.19 17.75 9.17
N CYS A 72 3.44 17.44 10.22
CA CYS A 72 3.42 16.11 10.80
C CYS A 72 2.51 15.23 9.96
N VAL A 73 3.10 14.27 9.27
CA VAL A 73 2.38 13.32 8.43
C VAL A 73 2.34 11.94 9.10
N PRO A 74 1.31 11.13 8.85
CA PRO A 74 1.33 9.73 9.25
C PRO A 74 2.62 9.05 8.76
N GLY A 75 3.28 8.29 9.63
CA GLY A 75 4.43 7.49 9.22
C GLY A 75 4.05 6.39 8.22
N CYS A 76 5.01 5.96 7.41
CA CYS A 76 4.85 4.72 6.66
C CYS A 76 4.79 3.51 7.62
N PRO A 77 4.16 2.39 7.22
CA PRO A 77 4.23 1.14 7.96
C PRO A 77 5.67 0.74 8.30
N ALA A 78 5.88 -0.01 9.39
CA ALA A 78 7.22 -0.35 9.87
C ALA A 78 8.06 -1.13 8.84
N GLU A 79 7.40 -1.85 7.95
CA GLU A 79 8.00 -2.68 6.89
C GLU A 79 8.23 -1.91 5.59
N CYS A 80 7.81 -0.64 5.55
CA CYS A 80 7.82 0.20 4.37
C CYS A 80 8.94 1.25 4.43
N GLU A 81 9.67 1.41 3.33
CA GLU A 81 10.69 2.46 3.16
C GLU A 81 10.09 3.75 2.63
N SER A 82 9.19 3.65 1.64
CA SER A 82 8.45 4.80 1.10
C SER A 82 7.00 4.44 0.81
N CYS A 83 6.08 5.36 1.12
CA CYS A 83 4.65 5.15 1.01
C CYS A 83 3.94 6.37 0.42
N VAL A 84 2.78 6.15 -0.20
CA VAL A 84 1.86 7.24 -0.60
C VAL A 84 1.12 7.77 0.63
N ASN A 85 0.74 6.87 1.52
CA ASN A 85 0.03 7.15 2.76
C ASN A 85 0.34 6.05 3.79
N SER A 86 -0.25 6.12 4.98
CA SER A 86 -0.04 5.14 6.05
C SER A 86 -0.47 3.71 5.73
N GLU A 87 -1.18 3.46 4.63
CA GLU A 87 -1.68 2.13 4.24
C GLU A 87 -1.04 1.58 2.96
N SER A 88 -0.59 2.47 2.07
CA SER A 88 -0.11 2.12 0.73
C SER A 88 1.38 2.39 0.59
N CYS A 89 2.15 1.31 0.66
CA CYS A 89 3.58 1.29 0.48
C CYS A 89 3.97 1.21 -1.00
N THR A 90 4.92 2.05 -1.41
CA THR A 90 5.50 2.07 -2.75
C THR A 90 6.85 1.38 -2.83
N ARG A 91 7.60 1.32 -1.72
CA ARG A 91 8.87 0.59 -1.63
C ARG A 91 8.98 -0.09 -0.28
N CYS A 92 9.08 -1.41 -0.30
CA CYS A 92 9.33 -2.21 0.88
C CYS A 92 10.80 -2.11 1.31
N ARG A 93 11.05 -2.29 2.61
CA ARG A 93 12.43 -2.45 3.10
C ARG A 93 13.09 -3.69 2.46
N PRO A 94 14.43 -3.74 2.37
CA PRO A 94 15.13 -4.88 1.80
C PRO A 94 14.76 -6.21 2.47
N GLY A 95 14.52 -7.25 1.67
CA GLY A 95 14.16 -8.59 2.14
C GLY A 95 12.66 -8.79 2.43
N LEU A 96 11.79 -7.87 2.02
CA LEU A 96 10.34 -8.03 2.06
C LEU A 96 9.74 -8.05 0.65
N TYR A 97 8.64 -8.77 0.50
CA TYR A 97 7.89 -8.90 -0.75
C TYR A 97 6.66 -7.99 -0.76
N GLN A 98 6.46 -7.25 -1.84
CA GLN A 98 5.32 -6.36 -1.98
C GLN A 98 4.08 -7.10 -2.49
N LEU A 99 2.92 -6.83 -1.88
CA LEU A 99 1.63 -7.29 -2.35
C LEU A 99 0.55 -6.26 -2.02
N SER A 100 -0.12 -5.74 -3.04
CA SER A 100 -1.23 -4.79 -2.91
C SER A 100 -0.91 -3.57 -2.02
N GLY A 101 0.31 -3.03 -2.14
CA GLY A 101 0.76 -1.88 -1.34
C GLY A 101 1.13 -2.21 0.11
N ARG A 102 1.25 -3.49 0.47
CA ARG A 102 1.79 -3.94 1.76
C ARG A 102 3.05 -4.76 1.56
N CYS A 103 3.87 -4.83 2.60
CA CYS A 103 5.14 -5.54 2.57
C CYS A 103 5.06 -6.74 3.51
N TYR A 104 5.47 -7.91 3.02
CA TYR A 104 5.37 -9.17 3.73
C TYR A 104 6.75 -9.82 3.84
N HIS A 105 7.06 -10.36 5.03
CA HIS A 105 8.25 -11.20 5.21
C HIS A 105 8.05 -12.59 4.62
N VAL A 106 6.81 -13.09 4.62
CA VAL A 106 6.37 -14.34 4.01
C VAL A 106 5.07 -14.05 3.27
N CYS A 107 4.98 -14.42 2.00
CA CYS A 107 3.78 -14.19 1.21
C CYS A 107 2.56 -14.92 1.80
N PRO A 108 1.36 -14.30 1.76
CA PRO A 108 0.12 -14.92 2.22
C PRO A 108 -0.23 -16.21 1.47
N ASP A 109 -1.22 -16.95 2.00
CA ASP A 109 -1.79 -18.12 1.32
C ASP A 109 -2.23 -17.78 -0.11
N ASP A 110 -2.04 -18.72 -1.03
CA ASP A 110 -2.26 -18.58 -2.48
C ASP A 110 -1.28 -17.61 -3.21
N TYR A 111 -0.25 -17.11 -2.53
CA TYR A 111 0.84 -16.36 -3.16
C TYR A 111 2.20 -17.03 -2.95
N GLU A 112 3.13 -16.78 -3.86
CA GLU A 112 4.52 -17.25 -3.80
C GLU A 112 5.50 -16.07 -3.97
N PRO A 113 6.69 -16.14 -3.36
CA PRO A 113 7.69 -15.10 -3.50
C PRO A 113 8.30 -15.12 -4.91
N ASN A 114 8.35 -13.95 -5.54
CA ASN A 114 9.12 -13.72 -6.75
C ASN A 114 10.35 -12.88 -6.42
N ASP A 115 11.52 -13.50 -6.36
CA ASP A 115 12.78 -12.85 -6.01
C ASP A 115 13.28 -11.87 -7.09
N GLU A 116 12.88 -12.04 -8.35
CA GLU A 116 13.28 -11.13 -9.43
C GLU A 116 12.55 -9.79 -9.34
N LEU A 117 11.29 -9.83 -8.88
CA LEU A 117 10.44 -8.65 -8.75
C LEU A 117 10.35 -8.13 -7.31
N MET A 118 10.78 -8.92 -6.32
CA MET A 118 10.56 -8.66 -4.89
C MET A 118 9.06 -8.45 -4.56
N GLU A 119 8.22 -9.27 -5.20
CA GLU A 119 6.76 -9.20 -5.10
C GLU A 119 6.18 -10.58 -4.75
N CYS A 120 5.02 -10.60 -4.11
CA CYS A 120 4.24 -11.83 -3.99
C CYS A 120 3.37 -11.99 -5.23
N THR A 121 3.62 -13.04 -6.00
CA THR A 121 2.83 -13.39 -7.18
C THR A 121 1.81 -14.47 -6.84
N PRO A 122 0.60 -14.48 -7.45
CA PRO A 122 -0.36 -15.56 -7.21
C PRO A 122 0.22 -16.93 -7.59
N GLN A 123 0.00 -17.93 -6.74
CA GLN A 123 0.35 -19.31 -7.03
C GLN A 123 -0.47 -19.81 -8.21
N VAL A 124 0.20 -20.44 -9.17
CA VAL A 124 -0.47 -21.11 -10.27
C VAL A 124 -0.70 -22.57 -9.88
N HIS A 125 -1.94 -23.03 -9.92
CA HIS A 125 -2.28 -24.43 -9.67
C HIS A 125 -2.38 -25.21 -10.98
N CYS A 126 -2.25 -26.54 -10.89
CA CYS A 126 -2.42 -27.36 -12.08
C CYS A 126 -3.89 -27.39 -12.51
N GLU A 127 -4.12 -27.17 -13.80
CA GLU A 127 -5.41 -27.39 -14.45
C GLU A 127 -5.26 -28.45 -15.53
N VAL A 128 -6.21 -29.38 -15.57
CA VAL A 128 -6.25 -30.47 -16.54
C VAL A 128 -7.53 -30.38 -17.36
N GLY A 129 -7.44 -30.81 -18.60
CA GLY A 129 -8.56 -30.79 -19.54
C GLY A 129 -9.54 -31.92 -19.31
N GLU A 130 -10.55 -31.95 -20.18
CA GLU A 130 -11.49 -33.06 -20.23
C GLU A 130 -10.78 -34.37 -20.60
N TRP A 131 -11.35 -35.48 -20.11
CA TRP A 131 -10.87 -36.80 -20.46
C TRP A 131 -11.12 -37.10 -21.93
N SER A 132 -10.19 -37.83 -22.54
CA SER A 132 -10.42 -38.45 -23.84
C SER A 132 -11.54 -39.49 -23.75
N GLU A 133 -12.07 -39.86 -24.91
CA GLU A 133 -12.84 -41.10 -25.04
C GLU A 133 -12.04 -42.30 -24.52
N TRP A 134 -12.77 -43.28 -23.99
CA TRP A 134 -12.20 -44.54 -23.52
C TRP A 134 -11.58 -45.32 -24.68
N SER A 135 -10.39 -45.89 -24.46
CA SER A 135 -9.78 -46.81 -25.40
C SER A 135 -10.63 -48.08 -25.56
N PRO A 136 -10.59 -48.77 -26.71
CA PRO A 136 -11.21 -50.08 -26.84
C PRO A 136 -10.68 -51.06 -25.78
N CYS A 137 -11.58 -51.90 -25.20
CA CYS A 137 -11.18 -52.90 -24.22
C CYS A 137 -10.06 -53.81 -24.76
N SER A 138 -8.96 -53.88 -24.00
CA SER A 138 -7.77 -54.69 -24.30
C SER A 138 -7.53 -55.77 -23.24
N LYS A 139 -7.14 -56.96 -23.69
CA LYS A 139 -6.69 -58.08 -22.86
C LYS A 139 -5.49 -58.76 -23.51
N SER A 140 -4.34 -58.72 -22.85
CA SER A 140 -3.07 -59.30 -23.36
C SER A 140 -2.72 -58.81 -24.78
N GLY A 141 -2.94 -57.52 -25.06
CA GLY A 141 -2.64 -56.89 -26.34
C GLY A 141 -3.64 -57.17 -27.47
N ARG A 142 -4.82 -57.71 -27.16
CA ARG A 142 -5.91 -57.97 -28.13
C ARG A 142 -7.23 -57.39 -27.65
N THR A 143 -8.15 -57.11 -28.58
CA THR A 143 -9.50 -56.63 -28.24
C THR A 143 -10.31 -57.69 -27.47
N CYS A 144 -11.08 -57.23 -26.48
CA CYS A 144 -11.72 -58.10 -25.50
C CYS A 144 -12.88 -58.96 -26.02
N GLY A 145 -13.65 -58.49 -27.01
CA GLY A 145 -14.93 -59.11 -27.37
C GLY A 145 -15.83 -59.26 -26.14
N PHE A 146 -16.27 -60.49 -25.82
CA PHE A 146 -17.10 -60.81 -24.64
C PHE A 146 -16.30 -61.07 -23.34
N LYS A 147 -14.96 -60.98 -23.38
CA LYS A 147 -14.10 -61.27 -22.22
C LYS A 147 -13.86 -59.98 -21.43
N ARG A 148 -13.81 -60.06 -20.10
CA ARG A 148 -13.34 -58.93 -19.27
C ARG A 148 -11.88 -58.57 -19.60
N GLY A 149 -11.60 -57.28 -19.76
CA GLY A 149 -10.26 -56.70 -19.92
C GLY A 149 -10.21 -55.29 -19.34
N GLN A 150 -9.25 -54.47 -19.80
CA GLN A 150 -9.00 -53.12 -19.31
C GLN A 150 -9.24 -52.08 -20.41
N GLU A 151 -9.73 -50.93 -20.01
CA GLU A 151 -9.89 -49.73 -20.83
C GLU A 151 -9.07 -48.63 -20.17
N THR A 152 -8.50 -47.75 -20.99
CA THR A 152 -7.69 -46.63 -20.54
C THR A 152 -8.16 -45.35 -21.20
N ARG A 153 -8.12 -44.24 -20.48
CA ARG A 153 -8.32 -42.91 -21.04
C ARG A 153 -7.25 -41.95 -20.54
N THR A 154 -7.05 -40.87 -21.28
CA THR A 154 -6.01 -39.89 -20.98
C THR A 154 -6.58 -38.48 -21.02
N ARG A 155 -6.02 -37.56 -20.23
CA ARG A 155 -6.31 -36.12 -20.31
C ARG A 155 -5.02 -35.33 -20.39
N GLN A 156 -5.11 -34.11 -20.91
CA GLN A 156 -3.95 -33.23 -21.04
C GLN A 156 -3.89 -32.23 -19.88
N VAL A 157 -2.67 -31.82 -19.51
CA VAL A 157 -2.45 -30.70 -18.60
C VAL A 157 -2.62 -29.40 -19.39
N LEU A 158 -3.56 -28.55 -18.98
CA LEU A 158 -3.83 -27.25 -19.59
C LEU A 158 -2.96 -26.15 -18.95
N GLN A 159 -2.76 -26.23 -17.63
CA GLN A 159 -1.93 -25.30 -16.87
C GLN A 159 -1.01 -26.11 -15.97
N TYR A 160 0.29 -25.89 -16.08
CA TYR A 160 1.26 -26.47 -15.15
C TYR A 160 1.29 -25.66 -13.85
N PRO A 161 1.47 -26.34 -12.69
CA PRO A 161 1.55 -25.67 -11.41
C PRO A 161 2.89 -24.94 -11.25
N SER A 162 2.84 -23.84 -10.51
CA SER A 162 4.00 -23.19 -9.92
C SER A 162 4.69 -24.10 -8.88
N PRO A 163 5.92 -23.78 -8.44
CA PRO A 163 6.63 -24.55 -7.40
C PRO A 163 5.82 -24.75 -6.11
N PHE A 164 4.99 -23.77 -5.73
CA PHE A 164 4.14 -23.82 -4.55
C PHE A 164 2.69 -24.22 -4.86
N GLY A 165 2.35 -24.39 -6.14
CA GLY A 165 1.02 -24.74 -6.59
C GLY A 165 0.64 -26.21 -6.35
N LYS A 166 -0.66 -26.50 -6.39
CA LYS A 166 -1.16 -27.88 -6.28
C LYS A 166 -0.71 -28.71 -7.49
N PRO A 167 -0.10 -29.90 -7.28
CA PRO A 167 0.37 -30.74 -8.37
C PRO A 167 -0.78 -31.27 -9.23
N CYS A 168 -0.46 -31.65 -10.46
CA CYS A 168 -1.46 -32.20 -11.36
C CYS A 168 -2.01 -33.53 -10.84
N PRO A 169 -3.33 -33.75 -10.93
CA PRO A 169 -3.92 -35.06 -10.68
C PRO A 169 -3.55 -36.04 -11.80
N ASP A 170 -3.84 -37.33 -11.62
CA ASP A 170 -3.50 -38.36 -12.60
C ASP A 170 -4.05 -38.03 -14.00
N ILE A 171 -3.20 -38.18 -15.01
CA ILE A 171 -3.51 -37.84 -16.41
C ILE A 171 -3.91 -39.06 -17.24
N SER A 172 -3.86 -40.25 -16.65
CA SER A 172 -4.27 -41.51 -17.26
C SER A 172 -4.92 -42.40 -16.23
N GLU A 173 -6.01 -43.06 -16.59
CA GLU A 173 -6.66 -44.11 -15.79
C GLU A 173 -7.17 -45.24 -16.67
#